data_AF-A0A0K8QTA7-F1
#
_entry.id   AF-A0A0K8QTA7-F1
#
_cell.length_a   1.000
_cell.length_b   1.000
_cell.length_c   1.000
_cell.angle_alpha   90.00
_cell.angle_beta   90.00
_cell.angle_gamma   90.00
#
_symmetry.space_group_name_H-M   'P 1'
#
loop_
_entity.id
_entity.type
_entity.pdbx_description
1 polymer ?
#
loop_
_entity_poly.entity_id
_entity_poly.type
_entity_poly.pdbx_seq_one_letter_code
_entity_poly.pdbx_strand_id
1 'polypeptide(L)'
;MSEIINNSQKRKELLKHMILQLHSGEAPELVRARLVELLKSIPYDEVVEVEQELIWEGLPEEEVLRFCDIHTAVLDGHIDQSGARSIPAGHPVDTFKMENRELEKVADELQQLFGIVPYLKDKEVKDWMIKVHGGLNSLMDVDKHYLRKEYLLFPFLEKQEITGPPKVMWGKHDETRELLKTAIEAVSAEGQVTAEEVRTITDMLLVPAVQAVIDMVMKEEEILFPMAMDKLSDDDWYHIYQQTMEFGYCLYDPQVEWKPEGISVSDIEYGIKGGIQLSTGSFHQDEMEALFRTLPIDLTFVDKNDKVKFFSMGPDRIFTRNRAIIGRDVRNCHPPSSVDIVDRILDDFKSGRESTAAFWINFKERFIYIEYFALRGSNGEYLGTVEFTQDLTTYRKLEGEQRLLSYSKK
;
A
#
# COMPACT_ATOMS: atom_id res chain seq x y z
N MET A 1 8.21 30.73 33.30
CA MET A 1 8.77 29.85 32.25
C MET A 1 8.84 28.40 32.70
N SER A 2 9.15 28.06 33.97
CA SER A 2 9.14 26.66 34.45
C SER A 2 7.74 26.01 34.56
N GLU A 3 6.67 26.79 34.77
CA GLU A 3 5.30 26.24 34.84
C GLU A 3 4.70 25.83 33.47
N ILE A 4 5.23 26.37 32.37
CA ILE A 4 4.78 26.03 31.00
C ILE A 4 5.43 24.72 30.53
N ILE A 5 6.66 24.48 30.96
CA ILE A 5 7.44 23.27 30.62
C ILE A 5 6.83 22.01 31.23
N ASN A 6 5.98 22.10 32.26
CA ASN A 6 5.39 20.94 32.96
C ASN A 6 3.89 20.71 32.70
N ASN A 7 3.28 21.40 31.73
CA ASN A 7 1.85 21.27 31.44
C ASN A 7 1.59 21.00 29.95
N SER A 8 1.33 19.72 29.63
CA SER A 8 1.04 19.21 28.27
C SER A 8 -0.03 20.02 27.54
N GLN A 9 -1.15 20.32 28.21
CA GLN A 9 -2.27 21.01 27.57
C GLN A 9 -1.92 22.44 27.17
N LYS A 10 -1.14 23.16 28.00
CA LYS A 10 -0.66 24.51 27.67
C LYS A 10 0.36 24.50 26.53
N ARG A 11 1.20 23.47 26.43
CA ARG A 11 2.17 23.32 25.32
C ARG A 11 1.43 23.11 24.00
N LYS A 12 0.41 22.25 23.99
CA LYS A 12 -0.43 22.00 22.82
C LYS A 12 -1.19 23.24 22.36
N GLU A 13 -1.83 23.98 23.29
CA GLU A 13 -2.52 25.24 22.96
C GLU A 13 -1.57 26.30 22.38
N LEU A 14 -0.37 26.43 22.97
CA LEU A 14 0.64 27.36 22.49
C LEU A 14 1.15 26.98 21.10
N LEU A 15 1.42 25.69 20.88
CA LEU A 15 1.82 25.17 19.59
C LEU A 15 0.76 25.49 18.54
N LYS A 16 -0.49 25.06 18.76
CA LYS A 16 -1.64 25.33 17.88
C LYS A 16 -1.79 26.81 17.52
N HIS A 17 -1.69 27.70 18.50
CA HIS A 17 -1.74 29.14 18.27
C HIS A 17 -0.62 29.63 17.35
N MET A 18 0.62 29.17 17.52
CA MET A 18 1.74 29.54 16.66
C MET A 18 1.56 29.04 15.22
N ILE A 19 0.96 27.86 15.02
CA ILE A 19 0.66 27.30 13.69
C ILE A 19 -0.32 28.20 12.94
N LEU A 20 -1.41 28.59 13.62
CA LEU A 20 -2.42 29.47 13.06
C LEU A 20 -1.87 30.87 12.73
N GLN A 21 -0.93 31.38 13.53
CA GLN A 21 -0.25 32.66 13.25
C GLN A 21 0.67 32.60 12.02
N LEU A 22 1.34 31.46 11.81
CA LEU A 22 2.12 31.24 10.58
C LEU A 22 1.21 31.19 9.35
N HIS A 23 0.05 30.51 9.47
CA HIS A 23 -0.94 30.45 8.41
C HIS A 23 -1.56 31.81 8.09
N SER A 24 -1.82 32.65 9.11
CA SER A 24 -2.37 34.00 8.91
C SER A 24 -1.35 35.02 8.35
N GLY A 25 -0.07 34.64 8.22
CA GLY A 25 0.99 35.47 7.68
C GLY A 25 1.53 36.53 8.66
N GLU A 26 1.29 36.38 9.96
CA GLU A 26 1.76 37.32 10.99
C GLU A 26 3.25 37.11 11.30
N ALA A 27 4.10 38.09 10.96
CA ALA A 27 5.54 38.12 11.30
C ALA A 27 6.27 36.76 11.13
N PRO A 28 6.24 36.17 9.91
CA PRO A 28 6.55 34.76 9.68
C PRO A 28 7.95 34.34 10.13
N GLU A 29 8.96 35.22 10.08
CA GLU A 29 10.30 34.89 10.56
C GLU A 29 10.40 34.79 12.09
N LEU A 30 9.74 35.70 12.83
CA LEU A 30 9.79 35.72 14.30
C LEU A 30 8.93 34.61 14.91
N VAL A 31 7.78 34.31 14.28
CA VAL A 31 6.95 33.16 14.66
C VAL A 31 7.66 31.86 14.33
N ARG A 32 8.28 31.73 13.16
CA ARG A 32 9.09 30.57 12.79
C ARG A 32 10.22 30.33 13.80
N ALA A 33 10.99 31.35 14.18
CA ALA A 33 12.06 31.20 15.16
C ALA A 33 11.57 30.76 16.54
N ARG A 34 10.40 31.24 16.98
CA ARG A 34 9.80 30.80 18.26
C ARG A 34 9.24 29.39 18.21
N LEU A 35 8.60 29.04 17.09
CA LEU A 35 8.09 27.70 16.84
C LEU A 35 9.24 26.69 16.86
N VAL A 36 10.35 27.01 16.20
CA VAL A 36 11.59 26.22 16.21
C VAL A 36 12.04 25.91 17.64
N GLU A 37 12.12 26.93 18.49
CA GLU A 37 12.57 26.75 19.88
C GLU A 37 11.57 25.95 20.72
N LEU A 38 10.27 26.12 20.46
CA LEU A 38 9.22 25.41 21.18
C LEU A 38 9.26 23.90 20.85
N LEU A 39 9.40 23.54 19.59
CA LEU A 39 9.42 22.14 19.14
C LEU A 39 10.56 21.32 19.70
N LYS A 40 11.73 21.94 19.96
CA LYS A 40 12.86 21.29 20.63
C LYS A 40 12.54 20.82 22.05
N SER A 41 11.45 21.30 22.64
CA SER A 41 11.08 21.06 24.04
C SER A 41 9.75 20.34 24.21
N ILE A 42 9.01 20.11 23.13
CA ILE A 42 7.70 19.45 23.14
C ILE A 42 7.87 17.98 22.72
N PRO A 43 7.34 17.02 23.51
CA PRO A 43 7.24 15.62 23.08
C PRO A 43 6.51 15.50 21.74
N TYR A 44 7.03 14.70 20.82
CA TYR A 44 6.53 14.68 19.44
C TYR A 44 5.07 14.18 19.33
N ASP A 45 4.63 13.30 20.22
CA ASP A 45 3.24 12.87 20.33
C ASP A 45 2.28 14.06 20.55
N GLU A 46 2.69 15.08 21.31
CA GLU A 46 1.91 16.31 21.48
C GLU A 46 1.84 17.15 20.21
N VAL A 47 2.88 17.11 19.36
CA VAL A 47 2.89 17.79 18.05
C VAL A 47 1.85 17.15 17.13
N VAL A 48 1.84 15.82 17.07
CA VAL A 48 0.89 15.03 16.26
C VAL A 48 -0.55 15.25 16.71
N GLU A 49 -0.80 15.27 18.03
CA GLU A 49 -2.12 15.56 18.57
C GLU A 49 -2.63 16.94 18.11
N VAL A 50 -1.77 17.96 18.17
CA VAL A 50 -2.13 19.32 17.72
C VAL A 50 -2.40 19.37 16.22
N GLU A 51 -1.61 18.66 15.40
CA GLU A 51 -1.83 18.57 13.96
C GLU A 51 -3.16 17.90 13.63
N GLN A 52 -3.48 16.80 14.32
CA GLN A 52 -4.75 16.09 14.15
C GLN A 52 -5.95 16.97 14.53
N GLU A 53 -5.84 17.74 15.62
CA GLU A 53 -6.84 18.72 16.01
C GLU A 53 -7.03 19.80 14.93
N LEU A 54 -5.94 20.32 14.35
CA LEU A 54 -6.00 21.34 13.31
C LEU A 54 -6.65 20.83 12.02
N ILE A 55 -6.38 19.57 11.64
CA ILE A 55 -7.04 18.91 10.51
C ILE A 55 -8.55 18.80 10.77
N TRP A 56 -8.96 18.38 11.97
CA TRP A 56 -10.37 18.30 12.35
C TRP A 56 -11.06 19.66 12.38
N GLU A 57 -10.34 20.72 12.74
CA GLU A 57 -10.83 22.10 12.70
C GLU A 57 -10.88 22.71 11.29
N GLY A 58 -10.44 21.96 10.27
CA GLY A 58 -10.60 22.30 8.86
C GLY A 58 -9.41 23.01 8.23
N LEU A 59 -8.22 22.94 8.84
CA LEU A 59 -6.99 23.43 8.19
C LEU A 59 -6.69 22.58 6.94
N PRO A 60 -6.44 23.19 5.76
CA PRO A 60 -6.14 22.44 4.54
C PRO A 60 -4.89 21.56 4.69
N GLU A 61 -4.94 20.35 4.14
CA GLU A 61 -3.84 19.37 4.23
C GLU A 61 -2.54 19.89 3.62
N GLU A 62 -2.60 20.69 2.57
CA GLU A 62 -1.44 21.33 1.94
C GLU A 62 -0.70 22.28 2.90
N GLU A 63 -1.44 22.95 3.79
CA GLU A 63 -0.85 23.84 4.80
C GLU A 63 -0.24 23.05 5.96
N VAL A 64 -0.83 21.91 6.32
CA VAL A 64 -0.22 20.94 7.25
C VAL A 64 1.08 20.38 6.67
N LEU A 65 1.12 20.04 5.38
CA LEU A 65 2.33 19.57 4.71
C LEU A 65 3.47 20.60 4.74
N ARG A 66 3.17 21.88 4.47
CA ARG A 66 4.17 22.97 4.53
C ARG A 66 4.71 23.18 5.95
N PHE A 67 3.89 22.89 6.95
CA PHE A 67 4.28 22.96 8.35
C PHE A 67 5.22 21.80 8.73
N CYS A 68 5.00 20.59 8.20
CA CYS A 68 5.89 19.45 8.40
C CYS A 68 7.33 19.72 7.90
N ASP A 69 7.49 20.46 6.80
CA ASP A 69 8.82 20.84 6.28
C ASP A 69 9.58 21.74 7.27
N ILE A 70 8.88 22.64 7.97
CA ILE A 70 9.47 23.53 8.98
C ILE A 70 9.98 22.72 10.18
N HIS A 71 9.24 21.69 10.60
CA HIS A 71 9.57 20.89 11.77
C HIS A 71 10.70 19.90 11.52
N THR A 72 10.78 19.32 10.32
CA THR A 72 11.88 18.44 9.92
C THR A 72 13.24 19.13 10.11
N ALA A 73 13.34 20.40 9.73
CA ALA A 73 14.55 21.21 9.88
C ALA A 73 14.89 21.57 11.36
N VAL A 74 13.96 21.35 12.28
CA VAL A 74 14.08 21.73 13.70
C VAL A 74 14.31 20.53 14.61
N LEU A 75 13.67 19.42 14.26
CA LEU A 75 13.69 18.17 15.03
C LEU A 75 14.97 17.36 14.80
N ASP A 76 15.78 17.73 13.80
CA ASP A 76 17.11 17.14 13.56
C ASP A 76 17.97 17.19 14.83
N GLY A 77 18.13 16.03 15.49
CA GLY A 77 18.93 15.83 16.70
C GLY A 77 18.35 16.34 18.02
N HIS A 78 17.07 16.75 18.08
CA HIS A 78 16.47 17.37 19.28
C HIS A 78 15.25 16.62 19.86
N ILE A 79 14.91 15.43 19.36
CA ILE A 79 13.79 14.63 19.88
C ILE A 79 14.26 13.80 21.09
N ASP A 80 13.56 13.95 22.22
CA ASP A 80 13.82 13.16 23.43
C ASP A 80 13.23 11.74 23.28
N GLN A 81 14.09 10.76 23.05
CA GLN A 81 13.72 9.34 22.94
C GLN A 81 13.90 8.55 24.24
N SER A 82 14.16 9.20 25.38
CA SER A 82 14.54 8.51 26.63
C SER A 82 13.48 7.55 27.20
N GLY A 83 12.22 7.63 26.72
CA GLY A 83 11.11 6.73 27.06
C GLY A 83 10.81 5.61 26.06
N ALA A 84 11.56 5.50 24.95
CA ALA A 84 11.24 4.56 23.88
C ALA A 84 11.30 3.08 24.31
N ARG A 85 10.33 2.28 23.88
CA ARG A 85 10.31 0.83 24.11
C ARG A 85 11.51 0.14 23.45
N SER A 86 12.03 -0.90 24.10
CA SER A 86 13.06 -1.74 23.50
C SER A 86 12.51 -2.48 22.28
N ILE A 87 13.20 -2.39 21.15
CA ILE A 87 12.83 -3.09 19.91
C ILE A 87 13.60 -4.42 19.89
N PRO A 88 12.92 -5.58 19.89
CA PRO A 88 13.59 -6.87 19.82
C PRO A 88 14.12 -7.15 18.40
N ALA A 89 15.16 -7.98 18.30
CA ALA A 89 15.73 -8.36 17.01
C ALA A 89 14.69 -9.09 16.13
N GLY A 90 14.68 -8.77 14.84
CA GLY A 90 13.75 -9.32 13.86
C GLY A 90 12.35 -8.71 13.90
N HIS A 91 12.04 -7.84 14.88
CA HIS A 91 10.79 -7.10 14.91
C HIS A 91 10.62 -6.27 13.62
N PRO A 92 9.40 -6.01 13.12
CA PRO A 92 9.22 -5.18 11.93
C PRO A 92 9.93 -3.83 12.00
N VAL A 93 9.86 -3.14 13.15
CA VAL A 93 10.62 -1.89 13.38
C VAL A 93 12.14 -2.08 13.37
N ASP A 94 12.67 -3.18 13.90
CA ASP A 94 14.10 -3.50 13.81
C ASP A 94 14.52 -3.62 12.35
N THR A 95 13.70 -4.33 11.56
CA THR A 95 13.92 -4.50 10.13
C THR A 95 13.89 -3.17 9.41
N PHE A 96 12.86 -2.33 9.63
CA PHE A 96 12.80 -1.00 9.03
C PHE A 96 14.03 -0.14 9.38
N LYS A 97 14.51 -0.18 10.62
CA LYS A 97 15.73 0.53 11.03
C LYS A 97 16.96 -0.03 10.33
N MET A 98 17.10 -1.33 10.17
CA MET A 98 18.24 -1.91 9.44
C MET A 98 18.23 -1.53 7.96
N GLU A 99 17.07 -1.50 7.33
CA GLU A 99 16.91 -1.05 5.95
C GLU A 99 17.27 0.43 5.80
N ASN A 100 16.87 1.27 6.77
CA ASN A 100 17.28 2.68 6.82
C ASN A 100 18.79 2.84 6.87
N ARG A 101 19.50 2.00 7.64
CA ARG A 101 20.97 2.00 7.65
C ARG A 101 21.58 1.57 6.32
N GLU A 102 20.97 0.65 5.57
CA GLU A 102 21.44 0.31 4.23
C GLU A 102 21.14 1.42 3.21
N LEU A 103 19.98 2.08 3.31
CA LEU A 103 19.63 3.25 2.50
C LEU A 103 20.59 4.42 2.72
N GLU A 104 20.93 4.71 3.98
CA GLU A 104 21.94 5.72 4.34
C GLU A 104 23.30 5.43 3.70
N LYS A 105 23.76 4.16 3.70
CA LYS A 105 25.02 3.79 3.04
C LYS A 105 24.99 4.05 1.53
N VAL A 106 23.92 3.65 0.85
CA VAL A 106 23.76 3.90 -0.59
C VAL A 106 23.70 5.40 -0.87
N ALA A 107 23.01 6.17 -0.02
CA ALA A 107 22.94 7.62 -0.11
C ALA A 107 24.31 8.27 0.09
N ASP A 108 25.11 7.83 1.07
CA ASP A 108 26.48 8.29 1.31
C ASP A 108 27.41 8.02 0.12
N GLU A 109 27.31 6.83 -0.49
CA GLU A 109 28.07 6.49 -1.70
C GLU A 109 27.71 7.41 -2.87
N LEU A 110 26.42 7.72 -3.05
CA LEU A 110 25.96 8.68 -4.06
C LEU A 110 26.45 10.10 -3.75
N GLN A 111 26.40 10.56 -2.50
CA GLN A 111 26.91 11.87 -2.11
C GLN A 111 28.41 12.02 -2.37
N GLN A 112 29.20 10.96 -2.15
CA GLN A 112 30.62 10.95 -2.51
C GLN A 112 30.84 11.10 -4.02
N LEU A 113 29.97 10.47 -4.84
CA LEU A 113 29.98 10.65 -6.30
C LEU A 113 29.57 12.07 -6.69
N PHE A 114 28.67 12.72 -5.97
CA PHE A 114 28.29 14.12 -6.22
C PHE A 114 29.44 15.08 -5.89
N GLY A 115 30.21 14.80 -4.83
CA GLY A 115 31.34 15.62 -4.40
C GLY A 115 32.49 15.74 -5.42
N ILE A 116 32.60 14.80 -6.37
CA ILE A 116 33.63 14.85 -7.43
C ILE A 116 33.19 15.63 -8.68
N VAL A 117 31.90 15.97 -8.81
CA VAL A 117 31.33 16.69 -9.95
C VAL A 117 32.05 18.02 -10.26
N PRO A 118 32.48 18.83 -9.27
CA PRO A 118 33.23 20.07 -9.53
C PRO A 118 34.58 19.87 -10.24
N TYR A 119 35.11 18.64 -10.27
CA TYR A 119 36.42 18.30 -10.84
C TYR A 119 36.33 17.38 -12.07
N LEU A 120 35.10 17.00 -12.47
CA LEU A 120 34.83 16.05 -13.54
C LEU A 120 35.18 16.63 -14.92
N LYS A 121 35.79 15.82 -15.80
CA LYS A 121 36.05 16.17 -17.20
C LYS A 121 35.04 15.50 -18.11
N ASP A 122 34.75 16.07 -19.28
CA ASP A 122 33.77 15.54 -20.24
C ASP A 122 33.97 14.06 -20.59
N LYS A 123 35.23 13.61 -20.67
CA LYS A 123 35.58 12.21 -20.96
C LYS A 123 35.21 11.22 -19.84
N GLU A 124 35.05 11.70 -18.60
CA GLU A 124 34.74 10.92 -17.40
C GLU A 124 33.24 10.96 -17.07
N VAL A 125 32.48 11.87 -17.68
CA VAL A 125 31.04 12.05 -17.46
C VAL A 125 30.26 10.76 -17.65
N LYS A 126 30.50 10.04 -18.74
CA LYS A 126 29.76 8.82 -19.06
C LYS A 126 29.94 7.74 -17.99
N ASP A 127 31.18 7.50 -17.55
CA ASP A 127 31.47 6.50 -16.53
C ASP A 127 30.89 6.90 -15.17
N TRP A 128 30.88 8.20 -14.86
CA TRP A 128 30.26 8.74 -13.66
C TRP A 128 28.73 8.56 -13.67
N MET A 129 28.06 8.88 -14.79
CA MET A 129 26.61 8.73 -14.94
C MET A 129 26.18 7.26 -14.76
N ILE A 130 26.95 6.31 -15.29
CA ILE A 130 26.69 4.87 -15.11
C ILE A 130 26.75 4.47 -13.63
N LYS A 131 27.73 4.98 -12.87
CA LYS A 131 27.85 4.69 -11.43
C LYS A 131 26.69 5.30 -10.64
N VAL A 132 26.35 6.55 -10.91
CA VAL A 132 25.21 7.23 -10.27
C VAL A 132 23.91 6.50 -10.59
N HIS A 133 23.69 6.11 -11.85
CA HIS A 133 22.52 5.31 -12.24
C HIS A 133 22.43 3.99 -11.47
N GLY A 134 23.55 3.29 -11.27
CA GLY A 134 23.60 2.08 -10.44
C GLY A 134 23.23 2.33 -8.98
N GLY A 135 23.73 3.42 -8.39
CA GLY A 135 23.38 3.83 -7.02
C GLY A 135 21.89 4.21 -6.89
N LEU A 136 21.35 4.99 -7.83
CA LEU A 136 19.93 5.37 -7.84
C LEU A 136 19.00 4.16 -8.00
N ASN A 137 19.37 3.18 -8.85
CA ASN A 137 18.61 1.93 -8.96
C ASN A 137 18.60 1.13 -7.66
N SER A 138 19.73 1.14 -6.93
CA SER A 138 19.79 0.51 -5.61
C SER A 138 18.90 1.25 -4.62
N LEU A 139 18.91 2.58 -4.66
CA LEU A 139 18.08 3.42 -3.80
C LEU A 139 16.58 3.29 -4.10
N MET A 140 16.19 2.99 -5.34
CA MET A 140 14.80 2.75 -5.75
C MET A 140 14.18 1.53 -5.04
N ASP A 141 14.99 0.63 -4.48
CA ASP A 141 14.51 -0.49 -3.66
C ASP A 141 13.77 0.00 -2.39
N VAL A 142 13.91 1.28 -2.03
CA VAL A 142 13.13 1.96 -0.98
C VAL A 142 11.62 1.85 -1.18
N ASP A 143 11.15 1.62 -2.41
CA ASP A 143 9.72 1.46 -2.69
C ASP A 143 9.12 0.29 -1.88
N LYS A 144 9.83 -0.83 -1.73
CA LYS A 144 9.36 -1.95 -0.88
C LYS A 144 9.25 -1.55 0.59
N HIS A 145 10.15 -0.67 1.04
CA HIS A 145 10.12 -0.13 2.39
C HIS A 145 8.90 0.78 2.59
N TYR A 146 8.62 1.67 1.64
CA TYR A 146 7.44 2.53 1.64
C TYR A 146 6.14 1.74 1.56
N LEU A 147 6.03 0.79 0.63
CA LEU A 147 4.83 -0.03 0.45
C LEU A 147 4.46 -0.80 1.72
N ARG A 148 5.44 -1.37 2.46
CA ARG A 148 5.13 -2.03 3.73
C ARG A 148 4.62 -1.06 4.78
N LYS A 149 5.13 0.16 4.86
CA LYS A 149 4.57 1.16 5.78
C LYS A 149 3.17 1.56 5.35
N GLU A 150 2.96 1.84 4.06
CA GLU A 150 1.70 2.29 3.47
C GLU A 150 0.57 1.28 3.62
N TYR A 151 0.85 0.01 3.32
CA TYR A 151 -0.17 -1.04 3.27
C TYR A 151 -0.22 -1.91 4.53
N LEU A 152 0.86 -1.99 5.31
CA LEU A 152 0.90 -2.81 6.51
C LEU A 152 0.92 -2.01 7.81
N LEU A 153 1.65 -0.89 7.91
CA LEU A 153 1.75 -0.14 9.17
C LEU A 153 0.65 0.92 9.34
N PHE A 154 0.45 1.75 8.32
CA PHE A 154 -0.47 2.88 8.36
C PHE A 154 -1.92 2.48 8.65
N PRO A 155 -2.48 1.39 8.09
CA PRO A 155 -3.85 0.98 8.42
C PRO A 155 -4.06 0.66 9.90
N PHE A 156 -3.02 0.21 10.63
CA PHE A 156 -3.12 -0.04 12.07
C PHE A 156 -3.04 1.24 12.88
N LEU A 157 -2.23 2.23 12.45
CA LEU A 157 -2.22 3.55 13.07
C LEU A 157 -3.56 4.27 12.88
N GLU A 158 -4.16 4.17 11.68
CA GLU A 158 -5.46 4.76 11.37
C GLU A 158 -6.59 4.16 12.21
N LYS A 159 -6.53 2.85 12.51
CA LYS A 159 -7.46 2.20 13.46
C LYS A 159 -7.35 2.76 14.88
N GLN A 160 -6.20 3.31 15.25
CA GLN A 160 -5.97 4.02 16.50
C GLN A 160 -6.29 5.53 16.38
N GLU A 161 -7.02 5.93 15.34
CA GLU A 161 -7.43 7.31 15.03
C GLU A 161 -6.25 8.25 14.69
N ILE A 162 -5.06 7.70 14.40
CA ILE A 162 -3.89 8.45 13.97
C ILE A 162 -3.86 8.48 12.45
N THR A 163 -4.33 9.58 11.86
CA THR A 163 -4.52 9.68 10.39
C THR A 163 -3.64 10.74 9.73
N GLY A 164 -3.21 11.77 10.47
CA GLY A 164 -2.34 12.84 9.96
C GLY A 164 -0.95 12.34 9.49
N PRO A 165 -0.11 11.78 10.38
CA PRO A 165 1.24 11.34 10.03
C PRO A 165 1.31 10.30 8.91
N PRO A 166 0.48 9.23 8.90
CA PRO A 166 0.43 8.28 7.78
C PRO A 166 0.18 8.95 6.43
N LYS A 167 -0.80 9.86 6.38
CA LYS A 167 -1.17 10.57 5.16
C LYS A 167 -0.05 11.47 4.64
N VAL A 168 0.58 12.22 5.54
CA VAL A 168 1.71 13.09 5.20
C VAL A 168 2.91 12.29 4.70
N MET A 169 3.26 11.20 5.38
CA MET A 169 4.37 10.34 4.99
C MET A 169 4.14 9.69 3.64
N TRP A 170 2.92 9.21 3.36
CA TRP A 170 2.57 8.68 2.04
C TRP A 170 2.80 9.73 0.95
N GLY A 171 2.30 10.96 1.13
CA GLY A 171 2.53 12.04 0.17
C GLY A 171 4.03 12.31 -0.09
N LYS A 172 4.86 12.21 0.95
CA LYS A 172 6.32 12.34 0.84
C LYS A 172 6.98 11.11 0.18
N HIS A 173 6.45 9.91 0.36
CA HIS A 173 6.91 8.74 -0.38
C HIS A 173 6.65 8.92 -1.89
N ASP A 174 5.48 9.43 -2.27
CA ASP A 174 5.15 9.70 -3.67
C ASP A 174 6.06 10.78 -4.27
N GLU A 175 6.32 11.87 -3.52
CA GLU A 175 7.30 12.88 -3.92
C GLU A 175 8.70 12.25 -4.13
N THR A 176 9.13 11.40 -3.21
CA THR A 176 10.43 10.72 -3.29
C THR A 176 10.52 9.78 -4.50
N ARG A 177 9.46 9.02 -4.79
CA ARG A 177 9.37 8.14 -5.97
C ARG A 177 9.53 8.95 -7.26
N GLU A 178 8.82 10.06 -7.39
CA GLU A 178 8.90 10.92 -8.57
C GLU A 178 10.29 11.58 -8.72
N LEU A 179 10.89 12.02 -7.60
CA LEU A 179 12.26 12.56 -7.61
C LEU A 179 13.29 11.52 -8.05
N LEU A 180 13.24 10.30 -7.49
CA LEU A 180 14.15 9.21 -7.86
C LEU A 180 13.98 8.81 -9.33
N LYS A 181 12.73 8.70 -9.80
CA LYS A 181 12.43 8.40 -11.20
C LYS A 181 12.99 9.47 -12.14
N THR A 182 12.76 10.74 -11.83
CA THR A 182 13.28 11.87 -12.62
C THR A 182 14.81 11.89 -12.61
N ALA A 183 15.44 11.61 -11.47
CA ALA A 183 16.89 11.51 -11.34
C ALA A 183 17.47 10.38 -12.20
N ILE A 184 16.84 9.20 -12.20
CA ILE A 184 17.23 8.05 -13.04
C ILE A 184 17.10 8.39 -14.51
N GLU A 185 15.99 8.99 -14.94
CA GLU A 185 15.78 9.42 -16.33
C GLU A 185 16.87 10.40 -16.78
N ALA A 186 17.24 11.36 -15.93
CA ALA A 186 18.27 12.35 -16.23
C ALA A 186 19.66 11.74 -16.45
N VAL A 187 20.03 10.70 -15.70
CA VAL A 187 21.32 10.00 -15.87
C VAL A 187 21.28 8.88 -16.89
N SER A 188 20.10 8.55 -17.41
CA SER A 188 19.88 7.54 -18.46
C SER A 188 19.75 8.14 -19.86
N ALA A 189 19.65 9.46 -19.97
CA ALA A 189 19.42 10.14 -21.25
C ALA A 189 20.52 9.84 -22.28
N GLU A 190 20.12 9.44 -23.49
CA GLU A 190 21.04 9.16 -24.59
C GLU A 190 21.54 10.48 -25.20
N GLY A 191 22.81 10.84 -24.95
CA GLY A 191 23.43 12.04 -25.50
C GLY A 191 24.85 12.29 -24.97
N GLN A 192 25.58 13.21 -25.61
CA GLN A 192 26.81 13.76 -25.03
C GLN A 192 26.43 14.84 -24.03
N VAL A 193 26.42 14.49 -22.74
CA VAL A 193 26.25 15.44 -21.64
C VAL A 193 27.63 16.02 -21.28
N THR A 194 27.73 17.34 -21.17
CA THR A 194 28.95 18.06 -20.79
C THR A 194 29.14 18.08 -19.28
N ALA A 195 30.36 18.30 -18.80
CA ALA A 195 30.64 18.41 -17.37
C ALA A 195 29.91 19.60 -16.68
N GLU A 196 29.53 20.63 -17.44
CA GLU A 196 28.73 21.75 -16.94
C GLU A 196 27.26 21.35 -16.75
N GLU A 197 26.67 20.65 -17.73
CA GLU A 197 25.29 20.13 -17.61
C GLU A 197 25.16 19.12 -16.46
N VAL A 198 26.18 18.30 -16.22
CA VAL A 198 26.20 17.37 -15.07
C VAL A 198 26.09 18.09 -13.73
N ARG A 199 26.69 19.28 -13.57
CA ARG A 199 26.57 20.07 -12.33
C ARG A 199 25.11 20.46 -12.10
N THR A 200 24.46 20.99 -13.13
CA THR A 200 23.05 21.38 -13.07
C THR A 200 22.15 20.18 -12.76
N ILE A 201 22.37 19.04 -13.43
CA ILE A 201 21.64 17.79 -13.15
C ILE A 201 21.84 17.36 -11.69
N THR A 202 23.08 17.43 -11.20
CA THR A 202 23.41 17.05 -9.82
C THR A 202 22.67 17.91 -8.81
N ASP A 203 22.79 19.23 -8.92
CA ASP A 203 22.22 20.16 -7.95
C ASP A 203 20.69 20.19 -8.00
N MET A 204 20.09 20.08 -9.20
CA MET A 204 18.64 20.23 -9.37
C MET A 204 17.85 18.93 -9.24
N LEU A 205 18.46 17.77 -9.53
CA LEU A 205 17.72 16.50 -9.63
C LEU A 205 18.31 15.43 -8.70
N LEU A 206 19.63 15.25 -8.69
CA LEU A 206 20.25 14.14 -7.97
C LEU A 206 20.33 14.37 -6.46
N VAL A 207 20.81 15.55 -6.05
CA VAL A 207 20.90 15.92 -4.64
C VAL A 207 19.51 15.92 -3.98
N PRO A 208 18.47 16.55 -4.55
CA PRO A 208 17.12 16.49 -3.97
C PRO A 208 16.56 15.08 -3.84
N ALA A 209 16.78 14.20 -4.84
CA ALA A 209 16.27 12.84 -4.81
C ALA A 209 16.92 12.00 -3.70
N VAL A 210 18.25 12.10 -3.51
CA VAL A 210 18.95 11.39 -2.43
C VAL A 210 18.59 11.99 -1.06
N GLN A 211 18.49 13.32 -0.96
CA GLN A 211 18.13 13.99 0.28
C GLN A 211 16.72 13.62 0.74
N ALA A 212 15.76 13.46 -0.19
CA ALA A 212 14.39 13.08 0.14
C ALA A 212 14.32 11.71 0.87
N VAL A 213 15.19 10.75 0.49
CA VAL A 213 15.29 9.45 1.16
C VAL A 213 15.88 9.61 2.57
N ILE A 214 16.97 10.36 2.72
CA ILE A 214 17.61 10.63 4.03
C ILE A 214 16.63 11.34 4.97
N ASP A 215 15.93 12.35 4.46
CA ASP A 215 14.94 13.11 5.22
C ASP A 215 13.77 12.23 5.68
N MET A 216 13.47 11.16 4.95
CA MET A 216 12.44 10.19 5.31
C MET A 216 12.93 9.26 6.43
N VAL A 217 14.17 8.76 6.36
CA VAL A 217 14.79 7.94 7.42
C VAL A 217 14.69 8.65 8.78
N MET A 218 15.01 9.94 8.83
CA MET A 218 14.87 10.73 10.05
C MET A 218 13.42 10.80 10.56
N LYS A 219 12.45 11.07 9.67
CA LYS A 219 11.03 11.09 10.04
C LYS A 219 10.51 9.73 10.50
N GLU A 220 11.11 8.65 10.02
CA GLU A 220 10.71 7.34 10.45
C GLU A 220 11.26 6.99 11.83
N GLU A 221 12.56 7.13 12.01
CA GLU A 221 13.25 6.70 13.23
C GLU A 221 12.93 7.56 14.43
N GLU A 222 12.77 8.87 14.23
CA GLU A 222 12.55 9.82 15.31
C GLU A 222 11.06 10.03 15.64
N ILE A 223 10.17 9.70 14.70
CA ILE A 223 8.76 10.10 14.74
C ILE A 223 7.84 8.90 14.55
N LEU A 224 7.87 8.26 13.37
CA LEU A 224 6.90 7.21 13.02
C LEU A 224 7.04 6.00 13.94
N PHE A 225 8.26 5.48 14.07
CA PHE A 225 8.50 4.23 14.77
C PHE A 225 8.32 4.36 16.29
N PRO A 226 8.81 5.41 16.97
CA PRO A 226 8.50 5.60 18.38
C PRO A 226 7.00 5.67 18.64
N MET A 227 6.26 6.47 17.85
CA MET A 227 4.80 6.59 17.96
C MET A 227 4.11 5.25 17.73
N ALA A 228 4.49 4.51 16.68
CA ALA A 228 3.90 3.21 16.37
C ALA A 228 4.19 2.18 17.47
N MET A 229 5.40 2.16 18.03
CA MET A 229 5.78 1.26 19.13
C MET A 229 4.97 1.52 20.41
N ASP A 230 4.57 2.77 20.65
CA ASP A 230 3.77 3.12 21.82
C ASP A 230 2.29 2.78 21.67
N LYS A 231 1.76 2.83 20.44
CA LYS A 231 0.32 2.70 20.15
C LYS A 231 -0.11 1.31 19.72
N LEU A 232 0.75 0.59 19.00
CA LEU A 232 0.43 -0.73 18.47
C LEU A 232 0.76 -1.83 19.47
N SER A 233 -0.04 -2.89 19.42
CA SER A 233 0.18 -4.10 20.22
C SER A 233 1.12 -5.08 19.51
N ASP A 234 1.65 -6.05 20.26
CA ASP A 234 2.47 -7.12 19.70
C ASP A 234 1.69 -7.99 18.68
N ASP A 235 0.37 -8.12 18.84
CA ASP A 235 -0.53 -8.76 17.86
C ASP A 235 -0.53 -7.99 16.54
N ASP A 236 -0.71 -6.66 16.59
CA ASP A 236 -0.68 -5.79 15.41
C ASP A 236 0.67 -5.89 14.70
N TRP A 237 1.77 -5.91 15.44
CA TRP A 237 3.10 -6.07 14.86
C TRP A 237 3.31 -7.45 14.23
N TYR A 238 2.73 -8.51 14.80
CA TYR A 238 2.82 -9.85 14.23
C TYR A 238 2.03 -9.96 12.92
N HIS A 239 0.94 -9.22 12.78
CA HIS A 239 0.26 -9.07 11.48
C HIS A 239 1.15 -8.49 10.41
N ILE A 240 1.79 -7.37 10.74
CA ILE A 240 2.70 -6.67 9.84
C ILE A 240 3.84 -7.61 9.45
N TYR A 241 4.38 -8.34 10.42
CA TYR A 241 5.43 -9.33 10.20
C TYR A 241 5.00 -10.42 9.21
N GLN A 242 3.82 -11.04 9.40
CA GLN A 242 3.35 -12.14 8.54
C GLN A 242 3.11 -11.72 7.09
N GLN A 243 2.72 -10.47 6.84
CA GLN A 243 2.42 -9.95 5.50
C GLN A 243 3.63 -9.28 4.83
N THR A 244 4.74 -9.10 5.55
CA THR A 244 5.95 -8.42 5.05
C THR A 244 6.49 -9.04 3.75
N MET A 245 6.44 -10.36 3.63
CA MET A 245 6.94 -11.08 2.44
C MET A 245 6.11 -10.85 1.17
N GLU A 246 4.89 -10.30 1.27
CA GLU A 246 4.10 -9.93 0.09
C GLU A 246 4.74 -8.76 -0.68
N PHE A 247 5.49 -7.90 0.02
CA PHE A 247 6.19 -6.74 -0.54
C PHE A 247 7.71 -6.96 -0.63
N GLY A 248 8.26 -7.77 0.27
CA GLY A 248 9.69 -8.06 0.37
C GLY A 248 10.46 -7.02 1.19
N TYR A 249 11.79 -7.16 1.24
CA TYR A 249 12.68 -6.29 1.99
C TYR A 249 13.46 -5.33 1.09
N CYS A 250 13.87 -4.19 1.67
CA CYS A 250 14.63 -3.14 1.00
C CYS A 250 16.12 -3.24 1.39
N LEU A 251 16.99 -3.65 0.48
CA LEU A 251 18.47 -3.70 0.67
C LEU A 251 19.01 -4.54 1.84
N TYR A 252 18.16 -5.03 2.74
CA TYR A 252 18.50 -5.80 3.93
C TYR A 252 17.66 -7.07 3.97
N ASP A 253 18.26 -8.19 4.34
CA ASP A 253 17.57 -9.47 4.50
C ASP A 253 17.67 -9.92 5.97
N PRO A 254 16.57 -9.85 6.76
CA PRO A 254 16.62 -10.18 8.17
C PRO A 254 16.90 -11.67 8.38
N GLN A 255 17.90 -11.95 9.22
CA GLN A 255 18.34 -13.33 9.53
C GLN A 255 17.64 -13.93 10.75
N VAL A 256 16.81 -13.13 11.44
CA VAL A 256 16.15 -13.52 12.69
C VAL A 256 14.64 -13.42 12.49
N GLU A 257 13.95 -14.55 12.65
CA GLU A 257 12.49 -14.55 12.68
C GLU A 257 12.00 -13.98 14.01
N TRP A 258 10.99 -13.12 13.95
CA TRP A 258 10.37 -12.58 15.14
C TRP A 258 9.00 -13.19 15.38
N LYS A 259 8.74 -13.51 16.64
CA LYS A 259 7.44 -13.97 17.11
C LYS A 259 7.21 -13.39 18.50
N PRO A 260 6.05 -12.77 18.75
CA PRO A 260 5.76 -12.23 20.06
C PRO A 260 5.51 -13.34 21.09
N GLU A 261 5.78 -13.06 22.36
CA GLU A 261 5.61 -14.01 23.45
C GLU A 261 4.13 -14.18 23.79
N GLY A 262 3.63 -15.42 23.74
CA GLY A 262 2.29 -15.77 24.23
C GLY A 262 1.16 -15.77 23.19
N ILE A 263 1.43 -15.45 21.92
CA ILE A 263 0.41 -15.46 20.86
C ILE A 263 0.36 -16.82 20.15
N SER A 264 -0.79 -17.51 20.24
CA SER A 264 -1.12 -18.67 19.40
C SER A 264 -1.48 -18.18 18.00
N VAL A 265 -0.76 -18.70 16.99
CA VAL A 265 -0.89 -18.36 15.56
C VAL A 265 -2.32 -18.63 14.99
N SER A 266 -3.23 -19.19 15.80
CA SER A 266 -4.59 -19.55 15.40
C SER A 266 -5.63 -18.44 15.57
N ASP A 267 -5.36 -17.37 16.31
CA ASP A 267 -6.43 -16.54 16.88
C ASP A 267 -6.47 -15.11 16.35
N ILE A 268 -6.12 -14.95 15.08
CA ILE A 268 -6.38 -13.69 14.40
C ILE A 268 -7.82 -13.74 13.91
N GLU A 269 -8.73 -13.38 14.79
CA GLU A 269 -10.12 -13.16 14.46
C GLU A 269 -10.31 -11.75 13.90
N TYR A 270 -10.33 -11.60 12.57
CA TYR A 270 -11.07 -10.50 11.92
C TYR A 270 -12.59 -10.70 12.03
N GLY A 271 -13.04 -11.32 13.12
CA GLY A 271 -14.39 -11.82 13.28
C GLY A 271 -15.37 -10.68 13.42
N ILE A 272 -16.03 -10.30 12.33
CA ILE A 272 -17.34 -9.68 12.45
C ILE A 272 -18.24 -10.73 13.13
N LYS A 273 -18.81 -10.38 14.28
CA LYS A 273 -19.64 -11.28 15.07
C LYS A 273 -20.88 -11.69 14.27
N GLY A 274 -20.86 -12.90 13.69
CA GLY A 274 -21.93 -13.40 12.81
C GLY A 274 -21.65 -13.28 11.30
N GLY A 275 -20.43 -12.90 10.88
CA GLY A 275 -19.98 -12.89 9.49
C GLY A 275 -19.32 -14.20 9.04
N ILE A 276 -19.21 -14.37 7.72
CA ILE A 276 -18.41 -15.40 7.04
C ILE A 276 -16.99 -14.84 6.85
N GLN A 277 -16.01 -15.51 7.47
CA GLN A 277 -14.59 -15.16 7.35
C GLN A 277 -13.96 -15.82 6.11
N LEU A 278 -13.21 -15.05 5.34
CA LEU A 278 -12.36 -15.48 4.22
C LEU A 278 -10.89 -15.12 4.54
N SER A 279 -9.95 -15.64 3.75
CA SER A 279 -8.51 -15.35 3.94
C SER A 279 -8.13 -13.89 3.68
N THR A 280 -8.95 -13.15 2.92
CA THR A 280 -8.69 -11.76 2.52
C THR A 280 -9.68 -10.76 3.11
N GLY A 281 -10.51 -11.17 4.07
CA GLY A 281 -11.54 -10.33 4.67
C GLY A 281 -12.77 -11.12 5.11
N SER A 282 -13.88 -10.43 5.36
CA SER A 282 -15.11 -11.03 5.88
C SER A 282 -16.35 -10.39 5.24
N PHE A 283 -17.43 -11.16 5.14
CA PHE A 283 -18.74 -10.67 4.71
C PHE A 283 -19.82 -11.12 5.70
N HIS A 284 -20.83 -10.30 5.95
CA HIS A 284 -22.11 -10.81 6.39
C HIS A 284 -22.82 -11.57 5.27
N GLN A 285 -23.78 -12.43 5.63
CA GLN A 285 -24.51 -13.25 4.65
C GLN A 285 -25.27 -12.40 3.62
N ASP A 286 -25.86 -11.28 4.03
CA ASP A 286 -26.59 -10.35 3.18
C ASP A 286 -25.64 -9.59 2.22
N GLU A 287 -24.46 -9.19 2.68
CA GLU A 287 -23.41 -8.60 1.84
C GLU A 287 -22.95 -9.58 0.75
N MET A 288 -22.75 -10.85 1.10
CA MET A 288 -22.38 -11.89 0.14
C MET A 288 -23.50 -12.15 -0.87
N GLU A 289 -24.77 -12.16 -0.44
CA GLU A 289 -25.92 -12.29 -1.35
C GLU A 289 -26.03 -11.07 -2.28
N ALA A 290 -25.82 -9.86 -1.76
CA ALA A 290 -25.83 -8.62 -2.54
C ALA A 290 -24.73 -8.63 -3.60
N LEU A 291 -23.50 -9.03 -3.24
CA LEU A 291 -22.37 -9.17 -4.18
C LEU A 291 -22.77 -10.01 -5.41
N PHE A 292 -23.30 -11.21 -5.20
CA PHE A 292 -23.71 -12.10 -6.29
C PHE A 292 -24.91 -11.59 -7.10
N ARG A 293 -25.71 -10.67 -6.55
CA ARG A 293 -26.81 -10.00 -7.27
C ARG A 293 -26.35 -8.79 -8.08
N THR A 294 -25.23 -8.18 -7.70
CA THR A 294 -24.73 -6.94 -8.31
C THR A 294 -23.76 -7.19 -9.46
N LEU A 295 -22.92 -8.23 -9.37
CA LEU A 295 -21.93 -8.49 -10.41
C LEU A 295 -22.59 -8.77 -11.78
N PRO A 296 -22.02 -8.25 -12.89
CA PRO A 296 -22.56 -8.44 -14.24
C PRO A 296 -22.19 -9.82 -14.81
N ILE A 297 -22.28 -10.86 -13.99
CA ILE A 297 -21.94 -12.25 -14.32
C ILE A 297 -22.95 -13.19 -13.66
N ASP A 298 -23.24 -14.30 -14.34
CA ASP A 298 -24.00 -15.41 -13.78
C ASP A 298 -23.02 -16.52 -13.36
N LEU A 299 -23.16 -17.02 -12.13
CA LEU A 299 -22.39 -18.13 -11.59
C LEU A 299 -23.31 -19.29 -11.25
N THR A 300 -22.91 -20.52 -11.54
CA THR A 300 -23.56 -21.75 -11.02
C THR A 300 -22.50 -22.67 -10.43
N PHE A 301 -22.66 -23.05 -9.16
CA PHE A 301 -21.76 -23.99 -8.49
C PHE A 301 -22.37 -25.37 -8.40
N VAL A 302 -21.61 -26.36 -8.86
CA VAL A 302 -21.87 -27.79 -8.79
C VAL A 302 -20.84 -28.41 -7.85
N ASP A 303 -21.27 -29.12 -6.81
CA ASP A 303 -20.34 -29.72 -5.84
C ASP A 303 -19.57 -30.93 -6.40
N LYS A 304 -18.62 -31.43 -5.62
CA LYS A 304 -17.85 -32.66 -5.93
C LYS A 304 -18.70 -33.91 -6.21
N ASN A 305 -19.98 -33.92 -5.85
CA ASN A 305 -20.92 -35.01 -6.10
C ASN A 305 -21.82 -34.73 -7.31
N ASP A 306 -21.44 -33.78 -8.15
CA ASP A 306 -22.14 -33.35 -9.36
C ASP A 306 -23.55 -32.78 -9.10
N LYS A 307 -23.81 -32.25 -7.90
CA LYS A 307 -25.10 -31.64 -7.53
C LYS A 307 -25.01 -30.12 -7.56
N VAL A 308 -26.00 -29.48 -8.17
CA VAL A 308 -26.09 -28.01 -8.16
C VAL A 308 -26.32 -27.52 -6.72
N LYS A 309 -25.45 -26.66 -6.20
CA LYS A 309 -25.56 -26.12 -4.83
C LYS A 309 -25.95 -24.66 -4.78
N PHE A 310 -25.55 -23.89 -5.78
CA PHE A 310 -25.76 -22.45 -5.80
C PHE A 310 -25.86 -21.95 -7.24
N PHE A 311 -26.61 -20.88 -7.43
CA PHE A 311 -26.52 -20.05 -8.62
C PHE A 311 -26.74 -18.58 -8.24
N SER A 312 -26.04 -17.65 -8.90
CA SER A 312 -26.21 -16.22 -8.66
C SER A 312 -27.48 -15.68 -9.34
N MET A 313 -27.94 -14.52 -8.88
CA MET A 313 -29.12 -13.83 -9.42
C MET A 313 -28.72 -12.43 -9.87
N GLY A 314 -27.84 -12.35 -10.87
CA GLY A 314 -27.41 -11.08 -11.47
C GLY A 314 -28.56 -10.33 -12.17
N PRO A 315 -28.35 -9.05 -12.53
CA PRO A 315 -29.40 -8.19 -13.07
C PRO A 315 -29.86 -8.62 -14.48
N ASP A 316 -28.94 -9.11 -15.32
CA ASP A 316 -29.16 -9.34 -16.76
C ASP A 316 -29.02 -10.82 -17.16
N ARG A 317 -29.77 -11.68 -16.46
CA ARG A 317 -29.71 -13.14 -16.59
C ARG A 317 -29.76 -13.61 -18.03
N ILE A 318 -28.75 -14.40 -18.41
CA ILE A 318 -28.65 -14.96 -19.77
C ILE A 318 -29.43 -16.27 -19.86
N PHE A 319 -29.28 -17.12 -18.84
CA PHE A 319 -29.99 -18.40 -18.74
C PHE A 319 -30.88 -18.45 -17.50
N THR A 320 -32.15 -18.79 -17.71
CA THR A 320 -33.09 -18.96 -16.60
C THR A 320 -32.75 -20.22 -15.81
N ARG A 321 -32.57 -20.04 -14.51
CA ARG A 321 -32.42 -21.06 -13.47
C ARG A 321 -33.55 -20.89 -12.47
N ASN A 322 -34.19 -21.99 -12.10
CA ASN A 322 -35.21 -22.07 -11.07
C ASN A 322 -34.60 -22.72 -9.82
N ARG A 323 -34.99 -22.28 -8.62
CA ARG A 323 -34.61 -22.88 -7.33
C ARG A 323 -34.82 -24.40 -7.27
N ALA A 324 -35.75 -24.94 -8.06
CA ALA A 324 -35.98 -26.39 -8.18
C ALA A 324 -34.74 -27.20 -8.67
N ILE A 325 -33.70 -26.56 -9.21
CA ILE A 325 -32.48 -27.27 -9.61
C ILE A 325 -31.51 -27.53 -8.47
N ILE A 326 -31.65 -26.84 -7.33
CA ILE A 326 -30.73 -27.02 -6.19
C ILE A 326 -30.85 -28.47 -5.68
N GLY A 327 -29.70 -29.14 -5.55
CA GLY A 327 -29.57 -30.55 -5.19
C GLY A 327 -29.76 -31.52 -6.37
N ARG A 328 -30.14 -31.05 -7.56
CA ARG A 328 -30.29 -31.88 -8.74
C ARG A 328 -28.92 -32.23 -9.33
N ASP A 329 -28.81 -33.45 -9.87
CA ASP A 329 -27.64 -33.86 -10.65
C ASP A 329 -27.49 -32.98 -11.90
N VAL A 330 -26.29 -32.46 -12.15
CA VAL A 330 -26.01 -31.56 -13.27
C VAL A 330 -26.33 -32.18 -14.64
N ARG A 331 -26.20 -33.51 -14.78
CA ARG A 331 -26.55 -34.24 -16.01
C ARG A 331 -28.03 -34.09 -16.35
N ASN A 332 -28.88 -34.06 -15.33
CA ASN A 332 -30.34 -33.90 -15.48
C ASN A 332 -30.74 -32.45 -15.77
N CYS A 333 -29.83 -31.49 -15.63
CA CYS A 333 -30.06 -30.08 -15.95
C CYS A 333 -29.80 -29.75 -17.42
N HIS A 334 -29.27 -30.70 -18.20
CA HIS A 334 -28.92 -30.53 -19.60
C HIS A 334 -29.75 -31.46 -20.51
N PRO A 335 -29.95 -31.10 -21.79
CA PRO A 335 -30.54 -32.00 -22.77
C PRO A 335 -29.69 -33.28 -22.96
N PRO A 336 -30.30 -34.42 -23.31
CA PRO A 336 -29.56 -35.68 -23.50
C PRO A 336 -28.37 -35.60 -24.47
N SER A 337 -28.49 -34.76 -25.51
CA SER A 337 -27.43 -34.55 -26.51
C SER A 337 -26.15 -33.89 -25.96
N SER A 338 -26.20 -33.32 -24.76
CA SER A 338 -25.09 -32.58 -24.16
C SER A 338 -24.49 -33.28 -22.93
N VAL A 339 -25.09 -34.38 -22.47
CA VAL A 339 -24.65 -35.10 -21.26
C VAL A 339 -23.23 -35.64 -21.42
N ASP A 340 -22.89 -36.19 -22.59
CA ASP A 340 -21.53 -36.71 -22.87
C ASP A 340 -20.45 -35.62 -22.74
N ILE A 341 -20.77 -34.38 -23.09
CA ILE A 341 -19.85 -33.23 -22.97
C ILE A 341 -19.72 -32.84 -21.50
N VAL A 342 -20.83 -32.81 -20.76
CA VAL A 342 -20.85 -32.52 -19.32
C VAL A 342 -20.00 -33.55 -18.58
N ASP A 343 -20.18 -34.84 -18.86
CA ASP A 343 -19.41 -35.92 -18.24
C ASP A 343 -17.91 -35.79 -18.53
N ARG A 344 -17.54 -35.51 -19.78
CA ARG A 344 -16.14 -35.29 -20.14
C ARG A 344 -15.50 -34.16 -19.33
N ILE A 345 -16.16 -33.00 -19.25
CA ILE A 345 -15.65 -31.84 -18.49
C ILE A 345 -15.49 -32.21 -17.01
N LEU A 346 -16.49 -32.86 -16.41
CA LEU A 346 -16.42 -33.27 -15.00
C LEU A 346 -15.28 -34.26 -14.75
N ASP A 347 -15.08 -35.23 -15.64
CA ASP A 347 -14.02 -36.22 -15.51
C ASP A 347 -12.63 -35.60 -15.71
N ASP A 348 -12.47 -34.69 -16.68
CA ASP A 348 -11.23 -33.96 -16.90
C ASP A 348 -10.87 -33.10 -15.68
N PHE A 349 -11.86 -32.43 -15.09
CA PHE A 349 -11.65 -31.61 -13.89
C PHE A 349 -11.36 -32.45 -12.64
N LYS A 350 -12.11 -33.54 -12.41
CA LYS A 350 -11.87 -34.43 -11.26
C LYS A 350 -10.50 -35.10 -11.32
N SER A 351 -10.08 -35.53 -12.51
CA SER A 351 -8.77 -36.16 -12.71
C SER A 351 -7.60 -35.17 -12.75
N GLY A 352 -7.89 -33.87 -12.89
CA GLY A 352 -6.86 -32.83 -13.02
C GLY A 352 -6.22 -32.75 -14.41
N ARG A 353 -6.81 -33.39 -15.43
CA ARG A 353 -6.37 -33.24 -16.83
C ARG A 353 -6.56 -31.80 -17.33
N GLU A 354 -7.67 -31.19 -16.94
CA GLU A 354 -7.99 -29.81 -17.25
C GLU A 354 -8.48 -29.08 -16.00
N SER A 355 -8.40 -27.75 -16.01
CA SER A 355 -8.96 -26.89 -14.94
C SER A 355 -9.94 -25.85 -15.46
N THR A 356 -10.03 -25.68 -16.78
CA THR A 356 -10.94 -24.74 -17.43
C THR A 356 -11.54 -25.35 -18.70
N ALA A 357 -12.73 -24.90 -19.09
CA ALA A 357 -13.34 -25.22 -20.37
C ALA A 357 -14.23 -24.05 -20.82
N ALA A 358 -13.85 -23.38 -21.90
CA ALA A 358 -14.51 -22.17 -22.39
C ALA A 358 -15.34 -22.41 -23.65
N PHE A 359 -16.47 -21.72 -23.74
CA PHE A 359 -17.41 -21.70 -24.87
C PHE A 359 -17.87 -20.27 -25.13
N TRP A 360 -18.17 -19.97 -26.39
CA TRP A 360 -18.81 -18.71 -26.75
C TRP A 360 -19.86 -18.93 -27.82
N ILE A 361 -21.01 -18.28 -27.65
CA ILE A 361 -22.14 -18.43 -28.56
C ILE A 361 -22.75 -17.07 -28.89
N ASN A 362 -23.31 -16.96 -30.09
CA ASN A 362 -24.23 -15.88 -30.42
C ASN A 362 -25.64 -16.35 -30.07
N PHE A 363 -26.28 -15.68 -29.11
CA PHE A 363 -27.61 -16.04 -28.64
C PHE A 363 -28.48 -14.80 -28.53
N LYS A 364 -29.57 -14.73 -29.31
CA LYS A 364 -30.51 -13.60 -29.35
C LYS A 364 -29.79 -12.24 -29.48
N GLU A 365 -28.91 -12.13 -30.47
CA GLU A 365 -28.11 -10.91 -30.75
C GLU A 365 -27.07 -10.54 -29.67
N ARG A 366 -26.93 -11.36 -28.63
CA ARG A 366 -25.91 -11.21 -27.59
C ARG A 366 -24.74 -12.15 -27.86
N PHE A 367 -23.51 -11.69 -27.59
CA PHE A 367 -22.31 -12.53 -27.59
C PHE A 367 -22.04 -13.01 -26.16
N ILE A 368 -22.35 -14.29 -25.90
CA ILE A 368 -22.28 -14.88 -24.58
C ILE A 368 -20.99 -15.68 -24.45
N TYR A 369 -20.22 -15.38 -23.41
CA TYR A 369 -19.07 -16.16 -22.97
C TYR A 369 -19.49 -17.07 -21.81
N ILE A 370 -19.14 -18.34 -21.87
CA ILE A 370 -19.40 -19.35 -20.84
C ILE A 370 -18.08 -20.03 -20.55
N GLU A 371 -17.70 -20.13 -19.29
CA GLU A 371 -16.49 -20.85 -18.91
C GLU A 371 -16.73 -21.68 -17.65
N TYR A 372 -16.27 -22.92 -17.68
CA TYR A 372 -16.31 -23.82 -16.54
C TYR A 372 -14.95 -23.86 -15.88
N PHE A 373 -14.91 -23.80 -14.56
CA PHE A 373 -13.69 -23.85 -13.75
C PHE A 373 -13.75 -25.02 -12.77
N ALA A 374 -12.66 -25.77 -12.65
CA ALA A 374 -12.47 -26.72 -11.57
C ALA A 374 -12.18 -25.97 -10.26
N LEU A 375 -13.11 -25.99 -9.31
CA LEU A 375 -12.92 -25.40 -7.99
C LEU A 375 -12.07 -26.37 -7.14
N ARG A 376 -10.93 -25.88 -6.65
CA ARG A 376 -10.01 -26.66 -5.81
C ARG A 376 -9.75 -25.95 -4.49
N GLY A 377 -9.57 -26.73 -3.43
CA GLY A 377 -9.17 -26.21 -2.12
C GLY A 377 -7.65 -26.01 -2.01
N SER A 378 -7.21 -25.59 -0.82
CA SER A 378 -5.81 -25.22 -0.56
C SER A 378 -4.82 -26.37 -0.75
N ASN A 379 -5.27 -27.62 -0.64
CA ASN A 379 -4.42 -28.80 -0.85
C ASN A 379 -4.58 -29.39 -2.26
N GLY A 380 -5.21 -28.65 -3.19
CA GLY A 380 -5.46 -29.07 -4.57
C GLY A 380 -6.63 -30.03 -4.74
N GLU A 381 -7.38 -30.33 -3.67
CA GLU A 381 -8.51 -31.24 -3.70
C GLU A 381 -9.67 -30.65 -4.51
N TYR A 382 -10.33 -31.48 -5.33
CA TYR A 382 -11.47 -31.05 -6.14
C TYR A 382 -12.72 -30.84 -5.26
N LEU A 383 -13.22 -29.61 -5.22
CA LEU A 383 -14.39 -29.20 -4.45
C LEU A 383 -15.66 -29.16 -5.31
N GLY A 384 -15.52 -29.01 -6.63
CA GLY A 384 -16.63 -28.98 -7.58
C GLY A 384 -16.30 -28.21 -8.86
N THR A 385 -17.33 -27.84 -9.60
CA THR A 385 -17.23 -27.04 -10.83
C THR A 385 -18.03 -25.76 -10.69
N VAL A 386 -17.46 -24.64 -11.14
CA VAL A 386 -18.17 -23.37 -11.28
C VAL A 386 -18.40 -23.09 -12.77
N GLU A 387 -19.64 -22.89 -13.16
CA GLU A 387 -20.02 -22.31 -14.45
C GLU A 387 -20.05 -20.78 -14.28
N PHE A 388 -19.29 -20.08 -15.09
CA PHE A 388 -19.31 -18.63 -15.29
C PHE A 388 -20.00 -18.32 -16.60
N THR A 389 -20.84 -17.29 -16.62
CA THR A 389 -21.45 -16.79 -17.85
C THR A 389 -21.49 -15.27 -17.84
N GLN A 390 -21.09 -14.64 -18.95
CA GLN A 390 -21.08 -13.19 -19.11
C GLN A 390 -21.50 -12.80 -20.52
N ASP A 391 -22.25 -11.70 -20.64
CA ASP A 391 -22.56 -11.06 -21.91
C ASP A 391 -21.48 -10.04 -22.25
N LEU A 392 -20.69 -10.32 -23.30
CA LEU A 392 -19.59 -9.45 -23.73
C LEU A 392 -20.02 -8.49 -24.84
N THR A 393 -21.30 -8.41 -25.20
CA THR A 393 -21.79 -7.60 -26.32
C THR A 393 -21.34 -6.14 -26.26
N THR A 394 -21.36 -5.55 -25.06
CA THR A 394 -20.91 -4.17 -24.83
C THR A 394 -19.39 -4.07 -24.74
N TYR A 395 -18.74 -5.00 -24.04
CA TYR A 395 -17.29 -4.99 -23.87
C TYR A 395 -16.52 -5.18 -25.17
N ARG A 396 -17.06 -5.96 -26.11
CA ARG A 396 -16.48 -6.13 -27.45
C ARG A 396 -16.51 -4.85 -28.32
N LYS A 397 -17.21 -3.80 -27.89
CA LYS A 397 -17.30 -2.50 -28.58
C LYS A 397 -16.39 -1.43 -27.97
N LEU A 398 -15.70 -1.73 -26.87
CA LEU A 398 -14.79 -0.78 -26.24
C LEU A 398 -13.56 -0.56 -27.14
N GLU A 399 -13.19 0.70 -27.32
CA GLU A 399 -12.03 1.14 -28.10
C GLU A 399 -11.30 2.27 -27.34
N GLY A 400 -10.01 2.44 -27.58
CA GLY A 400 -9.21 3.47 -26.91
C GLY A 400 -9.07 3.25 -25.40
N GLU A 401 -9.05 4.33 -24.62
CA GLU A 401 -8.88 4.30 -23.17
C GLU A 401 -9.82 5.32 -22.49
N GLN A 402 -10.34 4.96 -21.31
CA GLN A 402 -11.07 5.88 -20.45
C GLN A 402 -10.42 5.90 -19.06
N ARG A 403 -9.53 6.88 -18.83
CA ARG A 403 -8.75 7.02 -17.57
C ARG A 403 -9.41 7.91 -16.52
N LEU A 404 -10.48 8.62 -16.89
CA LEU A 404 -11.23 9.52 -16.01
C LEU A 404 -12.69 9.07 -15.92
N LEU A 405 -13.32 9.41 -14.80
CA LEU A 405 -14.72 9.07 -14.52
C LEU A 405 -15.67 9.70 -15.55
N SER A 406 -16.52 8.87 -16.16
CA SER A 406 -17.63 9.33 -17.02
C SER A 406 -18.84 8.43 -16.75
N TYR A 407 -19.94 9.04 -16.34
CA TYR A 407 -21.20 8.34 -16.15
C TYR A 407 -21.97 8.29 -17.48
N SER A 408 -22.36 7.10 -17.91
CA SER A 408 -23.40 6.95 -18.94
C SER A 408 -24.69 7.55 -18.41
N LYS A 409 -25.30 8.51 -19.13
CA LYS A 409 -26.63 9.02 -18.81
C LYS A 409 -27.62 7.84 -18.83
N LYS A 410 -28.35 7.66 -17.73
CA LYS A 410 -29.37 6.62 -17.57
C LYS A 410 -30.47 6.71 -18.63
#